data_AF-A0A257N6M4-F1
#
_entry.id   AF-A0A257N6M4-F1
#
_cell.length_a   1.000
_cell.length_b   1.000
_cell.length_c   1.000
_cell.angle_alpha   90.00
_cell.angle_beta   90.00
_cell.angle_gamma   90.00
#
_symmetry.space_group_name_H-M   'P 1'
#
loop_
_entity.id
_entity.type
_entity.pdbx_description
1 polymer ?
#
loop_
_entity_poly.entity_id
_entity_poly.type
_entity_poly.pdbx_seq_one_letter_code
_entity_poly.pdbx_strand_id
1 'polypeptide(L)'
;MHELTERELYQALEYAKSIDEENGKKIMSQFETDQPMLFQTIFGIFPTIIAEQNQDMAHLFMDLCFEVICVYQKAFGDTPKFIDDPTWMERQAILLDTEFQSLMQNQAMDGTIRKKLQDRFVRHNRLGW
;
A
#
# COMPACT_ATOMS: atom_id res chain seq x y z
N MET A 1 -9.78 -14.95 10.12
CA MET A 1 -10.07 -13.62 9.55
C MET A 1 -11.35 -13.79 8.74
N HIS A 2 -12.33 -12.88 8.86
CA HIS A 2 -13.57 -12.91 8.09
C HIS A 2 -13.30 -12.36 6.69
N GLU A 3 -13.84 -12.99 5.65
CA GLU A 3 -13.77 -12.48 4.28
C GLU A 3 -14.99 -11.60 4.01
N LEU A 4 -14.78 -10.41 3.45
CA LEU A 4 -15.88 -9.50 3.14
C LEU A 4 -16.73 -10.07 2.02
N THR A 5 -18.03 -10.14 2.24
CA THR A 5 -18.99 -10.30 1.15
C THR A 5 -18.91 -9.08 0.22
N GLU A 6 -19.30 -9.25 -1.04
CA GLU A 6 -19.35 -8.15 -2.02
C GLU A 6 -20.11 -6.93 -1.48
N ARG A 7 -21.24 -7.17 -0.78
CA ARG A 7 -22.03 -6.11 -0.15
C ARG A 7 -21.25 -5.38 0.95
N GLU A 8 -20.56 -6.10 1.82
CA GLU A 8 -19.77 -5.51 2.91
C GLU A 8 -18.60 -4.68 2.34
N LEU A 9 -17.95 -5.18 1.30
CA LEU A 9 -16.91 -4.45 0.59
C LEU A 9 -17.46 -3.15 -0.03
N TYR A 10 -18.59 -3.21 -0.74
CA TYR A 10 -19.21 -2.01 -1.31
C TYR A 10 -19.57 -0.97 -0.24
N GLN A 11 -20.14 -1.41 0.88
CA GLN A 11 -20.47 -0.52 2.00
C GLN A 11 -19.22 0.11 2.62
N ALA A 12 -18.12 -0.65 2.73
CA ALA A 12 -16.86 -0.14 3.24
C ALA A 12 -16.21 0.88 2.29
N LEU A 13 -16.30 0.65 0.97
CA LEU A 13 -15.84 1.59 -0.05
C LEU A 13 -16.69 2.87 -0.08
N GLU A 14 -18.01 2.77 0.03
CA GLU A 14 -18.88 3.95 0.16
C GLU A 14 -18.57 4.75 1.42
N TYR A 15 -18.31 4.06 2.53
CA TYR A 15 -17.85 4.71 3.75
C TYR A 15 -16.54 5.47 3.52
N ALA A 16 -15.52 4.84 2.94
CA ALA A 16 -14.24 5.48 2.66
C ALA A 16 -14.40 6.76 1.83
N LYS A 17 -15.26 6.74 0.80
CA LYS A 17 -15.57 7.90 -0.05
C LYS A 17 -16.36 9.00 0.64
N SER A 18 -17.03 8.70 1.74
CA SER A 18 -17.84 9.66 2.51
C SER A 18 -17.03 10.43 3.56
N ILE A 19 -15.77 10.05 3.78
CA ILE A 19 -14.92 10.66 4.80
C ILE A 19 -14.54 12.09 4.39
N ASP A 20 -14.80 13.04 5.29
CA ASP A 20 -14.35 14.41 5.14
C ASP A 20 -12.89 14.59 5.63
N GLU A 21 -12.33 15.76 5.37
CA GLU A 21 -10.93 16.06 5.71
C GLU A 21 -10.64 15.96 7.21
N GLU A 22 -11.59 16.36 8.07
CA GLU A 22 -11.40 16.32 9.53
C GLU A 22 -11.32 14.88 10.03
N ASN A 23 -12.23 14.03 9.59
CA ASN A 23 -12.24 12.62 9.95
C ASN A 23 -11.06 11.87 9.32
N GLY A 24 -10.68 12.23 8.09
CA GLY A 24 -9.50 11.66 7.44
C GLY A 24 -8.22 11.96 8.21
N LYS A 25 -8.04 13.19 8.71
CA LYS A 25 -6.93 13.55 9.60
C LYS A 25 -6.92 12.71 10.88
N LYS A 26 -8.07 12.52 11.51
CA LYS A 26 -8.18 11.68 12.73
C LYS A 26 -7.77 10.24 12.47
N ILE A 27 -8.23 9.65 11.35
CA ILE A 27 -7.87 8.29 10.95
C ILE A 27 -6.36 8.17 10.74
N MET A 28 -5.76 9.12 10.01
CA MET A 28 -4.32 9.14 9.76
C MET A 28 -3.51 9.29 11.04
N SER A 29 -3.88 10.22 11.93
CA SER A 29 -3.18 10.41 13.21
C SER A 29 -3.31 9.18 14.13
N GLN A 30 -4.47 8.53 14.14
CA GLN A 30 -4.67 7.30 14.90
C GLN A 30 -3.80 6.17 14.34
N PHE A 31 -3.76 6.02 13.01
CA PHE A 31 -2.94 5.01 12.36
C PHE A 31 -1.44 5.24 12.59
N GLU A 32 -0.98 6.48 12.53
CA GLU A 32 0.40 6.85 12.88
C GLU A 32 0.74 6.52 14.34
N THR A 33 -0.19 6.80 15.26
CA THR A 33 -0.02 6.50 16.70
C THR A 33 0.04 5.00 16.96
N ASP A 34 -0.85 4.24 16.34
CA ASP A 34 -0.96 2.80 16.56
C ASP A 34 0.16 2.02 15.87
N GLN A 35 0.59 2.48 14.69
CA GLN A 35 1.48 1.76 13.77
C GLN A 35 2.50 2.70 13.09
N PRO A 36 3.38 3.37 13.85
CA PRO A 36 4.24 4.44 13.33
C PRO A 36 5.21 3.96 12.24
N MET A 37 5.73 2.73 12.37
CA MET A 37 6.66 2.16 11.40
C MET A 37 5.97 1.88 10.05
N LEU A 38 4.77 1.30 10.10
CA LEU A 38 3.97 1.00 8.90
C LEU A 38 3.47 2.29 8.25
N PHE A 39 3.03 3.26 9.07
CA PHE A 39 2.65 4.60 8.61
C PHE A 39 3.79 5.25 7.84
N GLN A 40 4.99 5.31 8.41
CA GLN A 40 6.15 5.92 7.76
C GLN A 40 6.54 5.19 6.47
N THR A 41 6.37 3.87 6.44
CA THR A 41 6.64 3.07 5.24
C THR A 41 5.69 3.44 4.10
N ILE A 42 4.37 3.44 4.39
CA ILE A 42 3.31 3.62 3.40
C ILE A 42 3.14 5.08 2.99
N PHE A 43 3.25 6.03 3.92
CA PHE A 43 2.98 7.45 3.63
C PHE A 43 4.24 8.32 3.53
N GLY A 44 5.41 7.77 3.85
CA GLY A 44 6.70 8.47 3.74
C GLY A 44 7.61 7.84 2.68
N ILE A 45 8.07 6.61 2.92
CA ILE A 45 9.13 5.98 2.13
C ILE A 45 8.64 5.56 0.75
N PHE A 46 7.57 4.77 0.65
CA PHE A 46 7.09 4.28 -0.64
C PHE A 46 6.64 5.40 -1.59
N PRO A 47 5.86 6.40 -1.16
CA PRO A 47 5.50 7.51 -2.03
C PRO A 47 6.73 8.28 -2.51
N THR A 48 7.78 8.40 -1.67
CA THR A 48 9.04 9.04 -2.07
C THR A 48 9.71 8.26 -3.21
N ILE A 49 9.87 6.94 -3.07
CA ILE A 49 10.44 6.06 -4.12
C ILE A 49 9.61 6.15 -5.41
N ILE A 50 8.28 6.12 -5.30
CA ILE A 50 7.39 6.22 -6.46
C ILE A 50 7.49 7.60 -7.12
N ALA A 51 7.58 8.67 -6.32
CA ALA A 51 7.64 10.05 -6.79
C ALA A 51 8.95 10.36 -7.55
N GLU A 52 10.04 9.66 -7.27
CA GLU A 52 11.27 9.73 -8.08
C GLU A 52 11.02 9.40 -9.55
N GLN A 53 9.99 8.57 -9.83
CA GLN A 53 9.64 8.15 -11.18
C GLN A 53 8.37 8.83 -11.71
N ASN A 54 7.34 8.94 -10.88
CA ASN A 54 6.05 9.53 -11.25
C ASN A 54 5.33 10.08 -10.01
N GLN A 55 5.26 11.41 -9.92
CA GLN A 55 4.63 12.10 -8.80
C GLN A 55 3.11 11.85 -8.69
N ASP A 56 2.39 11.81 -9.83
CA ASP A 56 0.95 11.55 -9.82
C ASP A 56 0.64 10.13 -9.32
N MET A 57 1.49 9.16 -9.64
CA MET A 57 1.38 7.79 -9.16
C MET A 57 1.65 7.69 -7.66
N ALA A 58 2.54 8.50 -7.12
CA ALA A 58 2.78 8.57 -5.68
C ALA A 58 1.55 9.10 -4.92
N HIS A 59 0.89 10.14 -5.46
CA HIS A 59 -0.36 10.65 -4.91
C HIS A 59 -1.47 9.59 -4.96
N LEU A 60 -1.67 8.95 -6.12
CA LEU A 60 -2.65 7.88 -6.28
C LEU A 60 -2.37 6.71 -5.31
N PHE A 61 -1.11 6.34 -5.12
CA PHE A 61 -0.71 5.30 -4.17
C PHE A 61 -1.14 5.65 -2.74
N MET A 62 -0.84 6.88 -2.29
CA MET A 62 -1.24 7.34 -0.96
C MET A 62 -2.77 7.35 -0.79
N ASP A 63 -3.51 7.82 -1.80
CA ASP A 63 -4.98 7.84 -1.79
C ASP A 63 -5.54 6.42 -1.66
N LEU A 64 -5.05 5.47 -2.45
CA LEU A 64 -5.47 4.07 -2.39
C LEU A 64 -5.12 3.41 -1.05
N CYS A 65 -3.94 3.68 -0.50
CA CYS A 65 -3.57 3.17 0.82
C CYS A 65 -4.49 3.72 1.92
N PHE A 66 -4.84 5.00 1.85
CA PHE A 66 -5.81 5.59 2.76
C PHE A 66 -7.20 4.94 2.62
N GLU A 67 -7.69 4.73 1.40
CA GLU A 67 -8.95 4.03 1.16
C GLU A 67 -8.94 2.62 1.77
N VAL A 68 -7.86 1.86 1.60
CA VAL A 68 -7.71 0.51 2.18
C VAL A 68 -7.76 0.55 3.71
N ILE A 69 -7.11 1.53 4.35
CA ILE A 69 -7.17 1.71 5.81
C ILE A 69 -8.62 1.99 6.25
N CYS A 70 -9.33 2.86 5.53
CA CYS A 70 -10.71 3.20 5.84
C CYS A 70 -11.65 1.99 5.68
N VAL A 71 -11.48 1.23 4.60
CA VAL A 71 -12.22 -0.03 4.37
C VAL A 71 -11.95 -1.03 5.49
N TYR A 72 -10.68 -1.20 5.86
CA TYR A 72 -10.28 -2.10 6.93
C TYR A 72 -10.92 -1.68 8.26
N GLN A 73 -10.81 -0.40 8.63
CA GLN A 73 -11.40 0.12 9.87
C GLN A 73 -12.91 -0.06 9.92
N LYS A 74 -13.59 0.18 8.80
CA LYS A 74 -15.04 0.01 8.72
C LYS A 74 -15.48 -1.44 8.89
N ALA A 75 -14.72 -2.37 8.31
CA ALA A 75 -15.14 -3.76 8.22
C ALA A 75 -14.63 -4.62 9.39
N PHE A 76 -13.47 -4.29 9.94
CA PHE A 76 -12.76 -5.11 10.93
C PHE A 76 -12.44 -4.36 12.24
N GLY A 77 -12.66 -3.05 12.30
CA GLY A 77 -12.28 -2.21 13.45
C GLY A 77 -10.79 -1.86 13.42
N ASP A 78 -10.16 -1.73 14.58
CA ASP A 78 -8.80 -1.24 14.70
C ASP A 78 -7.80 -2.02 13.82
N THR A 79 -6.88 -1.30 13.20
CA THR A 79 -5.84 -1.90 12.36
C THR A 79 -4.96 -2.83 13.19
N PRO A 80 -4.66 -4.05 12.71
CA PRO A 80 -3.87 -5.02 13.44
C PRO A 80 -2.47 -4.47 13.69
N LYS A 81 -1.96 -4.70 14.90
CA LYS A 81 -0.64 -4.25 15.27
C LYS A 81 0.40 -5.17 14.63
N PHE A 82 1.14 -4.65 13.65
CA PHE A 82 2.32 -5.33 13.15
C PHE A 82 3.37 -5.41 14.26
N ILE A 83 4.09 -6.53 14.28
CA ILE A 83 5.32 -6.62 15.06
C ILE A 83 6.32 -5.68 14.39
N ASP A 84 6.87 -4.75 15.15
CA ASP A 84 7.96 -3.89 14.69
C ASP A 84 9.19 -4.76 14.40
N ASP A 85 9.28 -5.27 13.17
CA ASP A 85 10.48 -5.86 12.59
C ASP A 85 11.15 -4.79 11.71
N PRO A 86 12.23 -4.16 12.20
CA PRO A 86 12.95 -3.13 11.43
C PRO A 86 13.42 -3.63 10.07
N THR A 87 13.69 -4.93 9.94
CA THR A 87 14.16 -5.54 8.70
C THR A 87 13.05 -5.78 7.69
N TRP A 88 11.79 -5.81 8.12
CA TRP A 88 10.65 -5.97 7.22
C TRP A 88 10.53 -4.76 6.30
N MET A 89 10.65 -3.54 6.84
CA MET A 89 10.59 -2.30 6.07
C MET A 89 11.66 -2.25 4.99
N GLU A 90 12.92 -2.52 5.34
CA GLU A 90 14.03 -2.56 4.39
C GLU A 90 13.78 -3.55 3.26
N ARG A 91 13.28 -4.76 3.59
CA ARG A 91 12.93 -5.77 2.59
C ARG A 91 11.83 -5.29 1.64
N GLN A 92 10.79 -4.63 2.14
CA GLN A 92 9.71 -4.14 1.29
C GLN A 92 10.14 -2.96 0.42
N ALA A 93 10.96 -2.03 0.94
CA ALA A 93 11.49 -0.92 0.17
C ALA A 93 12.37 -1.39 -1.00
N ILE A 94 13.28 -2.35 -0.76
CA ILE A 94 14.11 -2.96 -1.81
C ILE A 94 13.23 -3.66 -2.85
N LEU A 95 12.21 -4.39 -2.41
CA LEU A 95 11.31 -5.11 -3.29
C LEU A 95 10.52 -4.13 -4.18
N LEU A 96 9.96 -3.08 -3.59
CA LEU A 96 9.22 -2.04 -4.31
C LEU A 96 10.09 -1.37 -5.37
N ASP A 97 11.29 -0.90 -5.00
CA ASP A 97 12.23 -0.26 -5.94
C ASP A 97 12.59 -1.22 -7.08
N THR A 98 12.95 -2.47 -6.76
CA THR A 98 13.29 -3.50 -7.76
C THR A 98 12.14 -3.75 -8.73
N GLU A 99 10.90 -3.83 -8.24
CA GLU A 99 9.73 -4.06 -9.07
C GLU A 99 9.41 -2.85 -9.95
N PHE A 100 9.49 -1.63 -9.40
CA PHE A 100 9.31 -0.40 -10.17
C PHE A 100 10.35 -0.26 -11.28
N GLN A 101 11.64 -0.47 -10.97
CA GLN A 101 12.70 -0.49 -11.98
C GLN A 101 12.43 -1.52 -13.08
N SER A 102 11.84 -2.68 -12.72
CA SER A 102 11.50 -3.71 -13.69
C SER A 102 10.37 -3.34 -14.65
N LEU A 103 9.46 -2.47 -14.23
CA LEU A 103 8.35 -1.99 -15.04
C LEU A 103 8.79 -0.88 -15.99
N MET A 104 9.81 -0.10 -15.62
CA MET A 104 10.30 1.00 -16.45
C MET A 104 11.12 0.51 -17.65
N GLN A 105 10.75 0.95 -18.86
CA GLN A 105 11.37 0.53 -20.12
C GLN A 105 12.81 1.04 -20.34
N ASN A 106 13.29 1.98 -19.53
CA ASN A 106 14.42 2.83 -19.88
C ASN A 106 15.72 2.60 -19.09
N GLN A 107 15.80 1.60 -18.22
CA GLN A 107 17.09 1.17 -17.68
C GLN A 107 17.54 -0.12 -18.36
N ALA A 108 18.84 -0.21 -18.67
CA ALA A 108 19.48 -1.35 -19.33
C ALA A 108 19.45 -2.60 -18.43
N MET A 109 18.26 -3.13 -18.19
CA MET A 109 18.03 -4.32 -17.41
C MET A 109 17.81 -5.48 -18.37
N ASP A 110 18.56 -6.56 -18.16
CA ASP A 110 18.46 -7.78 -18.98
C ASP A 110 17.00 -8.24 -19.07
N GLY A 111 16.51 -8.47 -20.30
CA GLY A 111 15.12 -8.80 -20.59
C GLY A 111 14.67 -10.10 -19.90
N THR A 112 15.58 -11.01 -19.59
CA THR A 112 15.30 -12.24 -18.85
C THR A 112 15.04 -11.98 -17.37
N ILE A 113 15.84 -11.08 -16.76
CA ILE A 113 15.65 -10.65 -15.37
C ILE A 113 14.34 -9.89 -15.24
N ARG A 114 14.07 -8.98 -16.20
CA ARG A 114 12.83 -8.22 -16.26
C ARG A 114 11.59 -9.09 -16.26
N LYS A 115 11.54 -10.08 -17.16
CA LYS A 115 10.39 -10.97 -17.28
C LYS A 115 10.16 -11.79 -16.01
N LYS A 116 11.23 -12.26 -15.36
CA LYS A 116 11.14 -12.97 -14.08
C LYS A 116 10.59 -12.10 -12.95
N LEU A 117 10.96 -10.82 -12.89
CA LEU A 117 10.46 -9.88 -11.90
C LEU A 117 8.98 -9.54 -12.14
N GLN A 118 8.59 -9.27 -13.40
CA GLN A 118 7.19 -9.05 -13.78
C GLN A 118 6.32 -10.27 -13.48
N ASP A 119 6.79 -11.48 -13.83
CA ASP A 119 6.08 -12.72 -13.51
C ASP A 119 5.99 -12.96 -11.99
N ARG A 120 6.94 -12.44 -11.20
CA ARG A 120 6.91 -12.53 -9.73
C ARG A 120 5.87 -11.55 -9.16
N PHE A 121 5.82 -10.32 -9.65
CA PHE A 121 4.80 -9.33 -9.30
C PHE A 121 3.38 -9.85 -9.56
N VAL A 122 3.14 -10.40 -10.75
CA VAL A 122 1.82 -10.97 -11.11
C VAL A 122 1.48 -12.18 -10.23
N ARG A 123 2.47 -13.01 -9.86
CA ARG A 123 2.24 -14.17 -8.99
C ARG A 123 1.97 -13.79 -7.54
N HIS A 124 2.67 -12.80 -6.99
CA HIS A 124 2.39 -12.30 -5.63
C HIS A 124 1.00 -11.66 -5.55
N ASN A 125 0.60 -10.88 -6.56
CA ASN A 125 -0.74 -10.29 -6.62
C ASN A 125 -1.87 -11.27 -6.97
N ARG A 126 -1.56 -12.52 -7.38
CA ARG A 126 -2.55 -13.59 -7.63
C ARG A 126 -2.73 -14.56 -6.46
N LEU A 127 -1.89 -14.49 -5.43
CA LEU A 127 -1.98 -15.37 -4.25
C LEU A 127 -2.64 -14.67 -3.04
N GLY A 128 -3.20 -13.48 -3.24
CA GLY A 128 -4.05 -12.80 -2.26
C GLY A 128 -5.53 -12.93 -2.62
N TRP A 129 -6.07 -14.13 -2.45
CA TRP A 129 -7.49 -14.42 -2.16
C TRP A 129 -7.50 -15.57 -1.17
#